data_AF-A0A480ACF5-F1
#
_entry.id   AF-A0A480ACF5-F1
#
_cell.length_a   1.000
_cell.length_b   1.000
_cell.length_c   1.000
_cell.angle_alpha   90.00
_cell.angle_beta   90.00
_cell.angle_gamma   90.00
#
_symmetry.space_group_name_H-M   'P 1'
#
loop_
_entity.id
_entity.type
_entity.pdbx_description
1 polymer ?
#
loop_
_entity_poly.entity_id
_entity_poly.type
_entity_poly.pdbx_seq_one_letter_code
_entity_poly.pdbx_strand_id
1 'polypeptide(L)'
;MNNMMQYKDYFGSIHYSDDDKIFYGQVEYIRSLISFEREDVVSLRASFQEAVDDYLALCEEKSIEPEKPFKGSFNVRVGSQLHRQAALFAQQRGVNLNNLVTDALERYLKGESLENASGITDMRYTVKTSSKQFTQGAAQDNLSQSKLL
;
A
#
# COMPACT_ATOMS: atom_id res chain seq x y z
N MET A 1 3.35 3.38 9.92
CA MET A 1 3.32 4.45 8.89
C MET A 1 4.73 4.99 8.68
N ASN A 2 5.66 4.22 8.10
CA ASN A 2 7.09 4.61 8.09
C ASN A 2 7.65 4.96 6.69
N ASN A 3 6.80 5.00 5.65
CA ASN A 3 7.25 5.11 4.25
C ASN A 3 6.51 6.22 3.46
N MET A 4 6.04 7.29 4.13
CA MET A 4 5.35 8.40 3.45
C MET A 4 6.02 9.74 3.72
N MET A 5 6.05 10.61 2.71
CA MET A 5 6.43 12.01 2.86
C MET A 5 5.20 12.84 3.22
N GLN A 6 5.40 13.96 3.94
CA GLN A 6 4.34 14.91 4.25
C GLN A 6 4.78 16.34 3.93
N TYR A 7 3.88 17.09 3.29
CA TYR A 7 4.06 18.51 2.98
C TYR A 7 2.70 19.19 2.76
N LYS A 8 2.45 20.33 3.41
CA LYS A 8 1.18 21.09 3.32
C LYS A 8 -0.08 20.21 3.51
N ASP A 9 -0.04 19.30 4.48
CA ASP A 9 -1.09 18.30 4.76
C ASP A 9 -1.35 17.27 3.65
N TYR A 10 -0.53 17.24 2.60
CA TYR A 10 -0.49 16.17 1.60
C TYR A 10 0.50 15.08 1.99
N PHE A 11 0.23 13.86 1.52
CA PHE A 11 0.99 12.66 1.83
C PHE A 11 1.49 12.02 0.54
N GLY A 12 2.78 11.76 0.42
CA GLY A 12 3.39 11.13 -0.75
C GLY A 12 3.82 9.70 -0.44
N SER A 13 3.49 8.73 -1.29
CA SER A 13 4.06 7.38 -1.23
C SER A 13 5.51 7.36 -1.73
N ILE A 14 6.29 6.37 -1.30
CA ILE A 14 7.68 6.18 -1.74
C ILE A 14 7.86 4.73 -2.17
N HIS A 15 8.30 4.54 -3.41
CA HIS A 15 8.59 3.27 -4.03
C HIS A 15 9.94 3.33 -4.75
N TYR A 16 10.54 2.17 -4.99
CA TYR A 16 11.78 2.03 -5.75
C TYR A 16 11.54 1.08 -6.92
N SER A 17 11.95 1.49 -8.13
CA SER A 17 11.99 0.64 -9.32
C SER A 17 13.43 0.13 -9.49
N ASP A 18 13.64 -1.18 -9.39
CA ASP A 18 14.95 -1.76 -9.67
C ASP A 18 15.24 -1.78 -11.19
N ASP A 19 14.21 -1.88 -12.03
CA ASP A 19 14.37 -1.88 -13.48
C ASP A 19 14.88 -0.52 -14.00
N ASP A 20 14.29 0.56 -13.49
CA ASP A 20 14.59 1.93 -13.92
C ASP A 20 15.64 2.62 -13.04
N LYS A 21 16.01 2.00 -11.91
CA LYS A 21 16.93 2.54 -10.89
C LYS A 21 16.51 3.91 -10.33
N ILE A 22 15.22 4.17 -10.24
CA ILE A 22 14.65 5.41 -9.69
C ILE A 22 13.76 5.15 -8.48
N PHE A 23 13.60 6.18 -7.66
CA PHE A 23 12.49 6.28 -6.72
C PHE A 23 11.32 7.00 -7.37
N TYR A 24 10.11 6.56 -7.03
CA TYR A 24 8.87 7.15 -7.52
C TYR A 24 7.80 7.14 -6.44
N GLY A 25 6.81 8.00 -6.61
CA GLY A 25 5.72 8.15 -5.67
C GLY A 25 4.56 8.94 -6.27
N GLN A 26 3.46 8.97 -5.53
CA GLN A 26 2.32 9.79 -5.86
C GLN A 26 1.72 10.43 -4.60
N VAL A 27 1.00 11.53 -4.79
CA VAL A 27 0.21 12.14 -3.72
C VAL A 27 -1.00 11.25 -3.44
N GLU A 28 -1.09 10.78 -2.20
CA GLU A 28 -2.12 9.86 -1.73
C GLU A 28 -3.29 10.61 -1.10
N TYR A 29 -4.43 9.91 -0.99
CA TYR A 29 -5.66 10.37 -0.32
C TYR A 29 -6.36 11.56 -0.99
N ILE A 30 -6.05 11.82 -2.26
CA ILE A 30 -6.80 12.70 -3.17
C ILE A 30 -7.17 11.94 -4.44
N ARG A 31 -8.07 12.48 -5.28
CA ARG A 31 -8.43 11.81 -6.55
C ARG A 31 -7.52 12.21 -7.69
N SER A 32 -6.96 13.41 -7.62
CA SER A 32 -6.02 13.94 -8.60
C SER A 32 -4.76 13.08 -8.62
N LEU A 33 -4.37 12.59 -9.79
CA LEU A 33 -3.16 11.80 -9.97
C LEU A 33 -1.97 12.74 -10.09
N ILE A 34 -1.17 12.83 -9.03
CA ILE A 34 0.03 13.67 -8.97
C ILE A 34 1.19 12.75 -8.65
N SER A 35 2.05 12.49 -9.63
CA SER A 35 3.22 11.62 -9.49
C SER A 35 4.52 12.42 -9.46
N PHE A 36 5.54 11.87 -8.82
CA PHE A 36 6.88 12.44 -8.76
C PHE A 36 7.91 11.31 -8.74
N GLU A 37 9.08 11.56 -9.30
CA GLU A 37 10.14 10.55 -9.44
C GLU A 37 11.51 11.22 -9.49
N ARG A 38 12.52 10.55 -8.92
CA ARG A 38 13.93 10.98 -8.93
C ARG A 38 14.88 9.80 -8.66
N GLU A 39 16.15 9.98 -8.98
CA GLU A 39 17.21 8.98 -8.76
C GLU A 39 17.66 8.86 -7.29
N ASP A 40 17.44 9.89 -6.47
CA ASP A 40 17.84 9.91 -5.06
C ASP A 40 16.72 10.40 -4.13
N VAL A 41 16.78 9.96 -2.87
CA VAL A 41 15.73 10.24 -1.87
C VAL A 41 15.64 11.73 -1.50
N VAL A 42 16.75 12.47 -1.56
CA VAL A 42 16.78 13.89 -1.21
C VAL A 42 16.08 14.70 -2.29
N SER A 43 16.40 14.46 -3.56
CA SER A 43 15.73 15.11 -4.68
C SER A 43 14.29 14.62 -4.82
N LEU A 44 13.98 13.36 -4.50
CA LEU A 44 12.60 12.86 -4.49
C LEU A 44 11.70 13.69 -3.57
N ARG A 45 12.21 14.08 -2.39
CA ARG A 45 11.49 14.96 -1.48
C ARG A 45 11.23 16.33 -2.06
N ALA A 46 12.23 16.91 -2.74
CA ALA A 46 12.05 18.18 -3.44
C ALA A 46 11.01 18.05 -4.56
N SER A 47 11.07 16.97 -5.35
CA SER A 47 10.09 16.71 -6.41
C SER A 47 8.68 16.51 -5.89
N PHE A 48 8.51 15.90 -4.71
CA PHE A 48 7.20 15.80 -4.05
C PHE A 48 6.67 17.18 -3.65
N GLN A 49 7.52 18.04 -3.06
CA GLN A 49 7.12 19.39 -2.67
C GLN A 49 6.73 20.24 -3.90
N GLU A 50 7.54 20.18 -4.95
CA GLU A 50 7.27 20.82 -6.25
C GLU A 50 5.94 20.34 -6.84
N ALA A 51 5.71 19.03 -6.90
CA ALA A 51 4.46 18.49 -7.44
C ALA A 51 3.21 18.91 -6.65
N VAL A 52 3.31 19.06 -5.32
CA VAL A 52 2.23 19.60 -4.47
C VAL A 52 2.04 21.09 -4.71
N ASP A 53 3.12 21.86 -4.81
CA ASP A 53 3.06 23.31 -5.04
C ASP A 53 2.48 23.63 -6.42
N ASP A 54 2.89 22.89 -7.45
CA ASP A 54 2.34 22.99 -8.81
C ASP A 54 0.85 22.66 -8.84
N TYR A 55 0.42 21.63 -8.12
CA TYR A 55 -0.99 21.28 -7.99
C TYR A 55 -1.81 22.40 -7.35
N LEU A 56 -1.32 22.98 -6.26
CA LEU A 56 -1.98 24.09 -5.58
C LEU A 56 -2.05 25.33 -6.48
N ALA A 57 -0.98 25.66 -7.19
CA ALA A 57 -0.93 26.77 -8.14
C ALA A 57 -1.92 26.55 -9.30
N LEU A 58 -2.00 25.32 -9.84
CA LEU A 58 -2.95 24.96 -10.89
C LEU A 58 -4.40 25.09 -10.41
N CYS A 59 -4.68 24.69 -9.18
CA CYS A 59 -5.99 24.87 -8.55
C CYS A 59 -6.35 26.36 -8.43
N GLU A 60 -5.41 27.20 -8.00
CA GLU A 60 -5.58 28.65 -7.91
C GLU A 60 -5.83 29.27 -9.29
N GLU A 61 -5.00 28.96 -10.29
CA GLU A 61 -5.13 29.43 -11.68
C GLU A 61 -6.51 29.08 -12.26
N LYS A 62 -6.99 27.86 -12.00
CA LYS A 62 -8.28 27.37 -12.51
C LYS A 62 -9.47 27.76 -11.63
N SER A 63 -9.25 28.46 -10.52
CA SER A 63 -10.29 28.76 -9.52
C SER A 63 -11.03 27.49 -9.04
N ILE A 64 -10.28 26.41 -8.85
CA ILE A 64 -10.77 25.12 -8.34
C ILE A 64 -10.29 24.98 -6.88
N GLU A 65 -11.18 24.57 -5.97
CA GLU A 65 -10.76 24.23 -4.61
C GLU A 65 -9.85 22.99 -4.61
N PRO A 66 -8.64 23.06 -4.01
CA PRO A 66 -7.77 21.90 -3.87
C PRO A 66 -8.43 20.78 -3.07
N GLU A 67 -8.19 19.54 -3.48
CA GLU A 67 -8.68 18.36 -2.77
C GLU A 67 -7.94 18.21 -1.44
N LYS A 68 -8.70 18.17 -0.34
CA LYS A 68 -8.15 17.94 0.99
C LYS A 68 -8.03 16.44 1.26
N PRO A 69 -6.83 15.93 1.57
CA PRO A 69 -6.66 14.59 2.14
C PRO A 69 -7.58 14.40 3.35
N PHE A 70 -8.14 13.19 3.50
CA PHE A 70 -8.95 12.83 4.67
C PHE A 70 -10.13 13.76 4.97
N LYS A 71 -10.83 14.28 3.94
CA LYS A 71 -12.00 15.19 4.08
C LYS A 71 -13.24 14.63 4.83
N GLY A 72 -13.11 13.49 5.51
CA GLY A 72 -14.13 12.94 6.42
C GLY A 72 -15.16 11.97 5.79
N SER A 73 -15.23 11.86 4.46
CA SER A 73 -16.10 10.84 3.83
C SER A 73 -15.33 9.54 3.62
N PHE A 74 -15.78 8.48 4.29
CA PHE A 74 -15.23 7.13 4.19
C PHE A 74 -16.31 6.16 3.71
N ASN A 75 -16.33 5.88 2.41
CA ASN A 75 -17.34 5.02 1.78
C ASN A 75 -16.83 3.59 1.67
N VAL A 76 -17.51 2.63 2.32
CA VAL A 76 -17.08 1.22 2.35
C VAL A 76 -18.18 0.30 1.82
N ARG A 77 -17.79 -0.70 1.02
CA ARG A 77 -18.67 -1.81 0.63
C ARG A 77 -18.41 -3.01 1.53
N VAL A 78 -19.31 -3.25 2.49
CA VAL A 78 -19.16 -4.32 3.51
C VAL A 78 -19.95 -5.60 3.21
N GLY A 79 -20.70 -5.63 2.10
CA GLY A 79 -21.59 -6.74 1.76
C GLY A 79 -22.93 -6.71 2.50
N SER A 80 -23.96 -7.34 1.92
CA SER A 80 -25.34 -7.25 2.40
C SER A 80 -25.56 -7.86 3.79
N GLN A 81 -24.91 -8.98 4.09
CA GLN A 81 -25.05 -9.68 5.36
C GLN A 81 -24.49 -8.87 6.53
N LEU A 82 -23.25 -8.36 6.39
CA LEU A 82 -22.61 -7.56 7.43
C LEU A 82 -23.32 -6.22 7.61
N HIS A 83 -23.75 -5.58 6.52
CA HIS A 83 -24.57 -4.38 6.58
C HIS A 83 -25.86 -4.61 7.39
N ARG A 84 -26.58 -5.71 7.12
CA ARG A 84 -27.81 -6.06 7.88
C ARG A 84 -27.52 -6.24 9.36
N GLN A 85 -26.47 -6.99 9.71
CA GLN A 85 -26.11 -7.23 11.10
C GLN A 85 -25.74 -5.93 11.82
N ALA A 86 -24.92 -5.09 11.19
CA ALA A 86 -24.50 -3.81 11.75
C ALA A 86 -25.68 -2.84 11.93
N ALA A 87 -26.59 -2.76 10.95
CA ALA A 87 -27.78 -1.90 11.03
C ALA A 87 -28.73 -2.31 12.17
N LEU A 88 -29.02 -3.61 12.31
CA LEU A 88 -29.85 -4.11 13.41
C LEU A 88 -29.22 -3.86 14.77
N PHE A 89 -27.90 -4.07 14.88
CA PHE A 89 -27.15 -3.83 16.11
C PHE A 89 -27.11 -2.35 16.50
N ALA A 90 -26.90 -1.46 15.53
CA ALA A 90 -26.93 -0.02 15.73
C ALA A 90 -28.31 0.43 16.26
N GLN A 91 -29.39 -0.05 15.63
CA GLN A 91 -30.76 0.23 16.03
C GLN A 91 -31.06 -0.24 17.46
N GLN A 92 -30.64 -1.45 17.84
CA GLN A 92 -30.81 -1.98 19.21
C GLN A 92 -30.12 -1.12 20.27
N ARG A 93 -29.05 -0.42 19.90
CA ARG A 93 -28.28 0.48 20.78
C ARG A 93 -28.70 1.95 20.69
N GLY A 94 -29.68 2.29 19.84
CA GLY A 94 -30.11 3.67 19.63
C GLY A 94 -29.05 4.55 18.95
N VAL A 95 -28.10 3.97 18.22
CA VAL A 95 -27.07 4.70 17.47
C VAL A 95 -27.27 4.52 15.97
N ASN A 96 -26.77 5.45 15.16
CA ASN A 96 -26.75 5.27 13.71
C ASN A 96 -25.56 4.40 13.27
N LEU A 97 -25.58 3.95 12.01
CA LEU A 97 -24.55 3.07 11.47
C LEU A 97 -23.17 3.73 11.43
N ASN A 98 -23.09 5.03 11.15
CA ASN A 98 -21.83 5.76 11.10
C ASN A 98 -21.16 5.79 12.48
N ASN A 99 -21.91 6.06 13.55
CA ASN A 99 -21.40 6.03 14.92
C ASN A 99 -20.88 4.63 15.29
N LEU A 100 -21.61 3.57 14.92
CA LEU A 100 -21.17 2.20 15.15
C LEU A 100 -19.84 1.91 14.44
N VAL A 101 -19.69 2.36 13.19
CA VAL A 101 -18.45 2.20 12.42
C VAL A 101 -17.31 3.01 13.02
N THR A 102 -17.54 4.26 13.42
CA THR A 102 -16.54 5.09 14.11
C THR A 102 -16.07 4.43 15.41
N ASP A 103 -16.99 3.97 16.25
CA ASP A 103 -16.66 3.25 17.49
C ASP A 103 -15.82 1.99 17.23
N ALA A 104 -16.17 1.22 16.20
CA ALA A 104 -15.43 0.02 15.81
C ALA A 104 -14.01 0.36 15.36
N LEU A 105 -13.85 1.40 14.53
CA LEU A 105 -12.55 1.88 14.06
C LEU A 105 -11.69 2.38 15.23
N GLU A 106 -12.25 3.17 16.14
CA GLU A 106 -11.51 3.64 17.33
C GLU A 106 -11.00 2.49 18.19
N ARG A 107 -11.85 1.48 18.43
CA ARG A 107 -11.47 0.31 19.24
C ARG A 107 -10.37 -0.50 18.56
N TYR A 108 -10.49 -0.71 17.25
CA TYR A 108 -9.51 -1.45 16.47
C TYR A 108 -8.13 -0.77 16.51
N LEU A 109 -8.08 0.55 16.25
CA LEU A 109 -6.83 1.32 16.26
C LEU A 109 -6.21 1.42 17.67
N LYS A 110 -7.03 1.54 18.72
CA LYS A 110 -6.55 1.46 20.11
C LYS A 110 -5.95 0.08 20.40
N GLY A 111 -6.56 -1.01 19.92
CA GLY A 111 -6.04 -2.38 20.04
C GLY A 111 -4.68 -2.56 19.37
N GLU A 112 -4.52 -2.13 18.11
CA GLU A 112 -3.23 -2.20 17.41
C GLU A 112 -2.12 -1.40 18.10
N SER A 113 -2.44 -0.26 18.71
CA SER A 113 -1.44 0.53 19.45
C SER A 113 -0.89 -0.20 20.68
N LEU A 114 -1.63 -1.15 21.25
CA LEU A 114 -1.21 -1.94 22.41
C LEU A 114 -0.42 -3.20 22.01
N GLU A 115 -0.77 -3.84 20.89
CA GLU A 115 0.00 -4.96 20.34
C GLU A 115 1.38 -4.52 19.84
N ASN A 116 1.47 -3.36 19.20
CA ASN A 116 2.74 -2.79 18.74
C ASN A 116 3.62 -2.23 19.87
N ALA A 117 3.03 -1.89 21.03
CA ALA A 117 3.78 -1.52 22.23
C ALA A 117 4.32 -2.74 23.00
N SER A 118 3.79 -3.94 22.71
CA SER A 118 4.18 -5.21 23.32
C SER A 118 5.15 -5.96 22.41
N GLY A 119 6.20 -5.29 21.94
CA GLY A 119 7.28 -5.90 21.17
C GLY A 119 8.03 -6.94 22.01
N ILE A 120 7.48 -8.15 22.12
CA ILE A 120 8.10 -9.47 22.29
C ILE A 120 6.95 -10.47 22.07
N THR A 121 6.86 -11.07 20.88
CA THR A 121 6.55 -12.51 20.79
C THR A 121 7.29 -13.10 19.59
N ASP A 122 8.38 -13.79 19.94
CA ASP A 122 9.15 -14.72 19.14
C ASP A 122 8.24 -15.84 18.58
N MET A 123 8.25 -16.06 17.27
CA MET A 123 8.01 -17.40 16.72
C MET A 123 8.76 -17.60 15.39
N ARG A 124 10.00 -18.09 15.56
CA ARG A 124 10.82 -18.80 14.57
C ARG A 124 9.99 -19.57 13.52
N TYR A 125 10.22 -19.27 12.24
CA TYR A 125 10.24 -20.27 11.18
C TYR A 125 11.52 -20.12 10.36
N THR A 126 12.53 -20.91 10.71
CA THR A 126 13.70 -21.14 9.86
C THR A 126 13.32 -22.20 8.82
N VAL A 127 13.10 -21.80 7.57
CA VAL A 127 13.00 -22.75 6.46
C VAL A 127 14.43 -23.17 6.09
N LYS A 128 14.87 -24.33 6.58
CA LYS A 128 16.00 -25.06 5.97
C LYS A 128 15.48 -25.82 4.76
N THR A 129 15.52 -25.22 3.58
CA THR A 129 15.38 -25.97 2.33
C THR A 129 16.74 -26.56 1.94
N SER A 130 16.88 -27.86 2.16
CA SER A 130 17.94 -28.66 1.56
C SER A 130 17.55 -28.98 0.12
N SER A 131 18.09 -28.26 -0.85
CA SER A 131 18.01 -28.65 -2.25
C SER A 131 19.16 -29.62 -2.55
N LYS A 132 18.80 -30.90 -2.70
CA LYS A 132 19.64 -31.89 -3.40
C LYS A 132 19.90 -31.36 -4.81
N GLN A 133 21.17 -31.17 -5.16
CA GLN A 133 21.61 -30.93 -6.52
C GLN A 133 21.37 -32.20 -7.34
N PHE A 134 20.49 -32.11 -8.34
CA PHE A 134 20.48 -33.02 -9.47
C PHE A 134 21.32 -32.36 -10.55
N THR A 135 22.60 -32.72 -10.65
CA THR A 135 23.46 -32.34 -11.78
C THR A 135 23.25 -33.35 -12.90
N GLN A 136 22.53 -32.93 -13.94
CA GLN A 136 22.73 -33.48 -15.28
C GLN A 136 24.13 -33.08 -15.77
N GLY A 137 24.90 -34.05 -16.25
CA GLY A 137 26.25 -33.86 -16.77
C GLY A 137 26.65 -34.96 -17.74
N ALA A 138 26.20 -34.81 -18.99
CA ALA A 138 26.80 -35.15 -20.28
C ALA A 138 27.63 -36.44 -20.55
N ALA A 139 27.55 -36.81 -21.83
CA ALA A 139 28.42 -37.68 -22.65
C ALA A 139 27.81 -39.09 -22.89
N GLN A 140 27.60 -39.57 -24.12
CA GLN A 140 28.33 -39.34 -25.37
C GLN A 140 27.41 -39.48 -26.61
N ASP A 141 27.58 -38.58 -27.58
CA ASP A 141 27.39 -38.87 -29.00
C ASP A 141 28.42 -39.92 -29.45
N ASN A 142 28.01 -40.97 -30.17
CA ASN A 142 28.25 -41.06 -31.61
C ASN A 142 27.72 -42.38 -32.22
N LEU A 143 27.18 -42.25 -33.44
CA LEU A 143 27.19 -43.19 -34.59
C LEU A 143 26.90 -44.69 -34.30
N SER A 144 25.99 -45.37 -34.98
CA SER A 144 25.84 -45.42 -36.43
C SER A 144 24.64 -46.29 -36.83
N GLN A 145 24.14 -45.98 -38.01
CA GLN A 145 22.98 -46.54 -38.69
C GLN A 145 22.98 -48.06 -38.92
N SER A 146 21.75 -48.59 -39.07
CA SER A 146 21.29 -49.50 -40.13
C SER A 146 21.09 -51.00 -39.87
N LYS A 147 19.95 -51.45 -40.42
CA LYS A 147 19.46 -52.79 -40.83
C LYS A 147 18.65 -53.59 -39.80
N LEU A 148 17.33 -53.77 -40.01
CA LEU A 148 16.64 -54.70 -40.94
C LEU A 148 16.89 -56.17 -40.59
N LEU A 149 16.09 -56.71 -39.66
CA LEU A 149 15.22 -57.90 -39.76
C LEU A 149 14.64 -58.22 -38.38
#